data_AF-A0A1A8XYS8-F1
#
_entry.id   AF-A0A1A8XYS8-F1
#
_cell.length_a   1.000
_cell.length_b   1.000
_cell.length_c   1.000
_cell.angle_alpha   90.00
_cell.angle_beta   90.00
_cell.angle_gamma   90.00
#
_symmetry.space_group_name_H-M   'P 1'
#
loop_
_entity.id
_entity.type
_entity.pdbx_description
1 polymer ?
#
loop_
_entity_poly.entity_id
_entity_poly.type
_entity_poly.pdbx_seq_one_letter_code
_entity_poly.pdbx_strand_id
1 'polypeptide(L)'
;MKNAPDRKKAIESALEPRPDSITPDTLKARLQAGEIIAALDYPEADRPLFWSAITLVLDDLPRVRQVWRTIAEQHVDGIRTRQRMFRICPRQRGVIDSTLAGWIVLAVTCAALLAGGLPV
;
A
#
# COMPACT_ATOMS: atom_id res chain seq x y z
N MET A 1 18.25 40.14 13.20
CA MET A 1 17.81 38.76 13.48
C MET A 1 17.09 38.24 12.25
N LYS A 2 17.66 37.25 11.53
CA LYS A 2 17.07 36.71 10.29
C LYS A 2 16.07 35.61 10.66
N ASN A 3 14.79 35.86 10.41
CA ASN A 3 13.72 34.89 10.61
C ASN A 3 13.89 33.74 9.61
N ALA A 4 14.08 32.52 10.11
CA ALA A 4 14.07 31.31 9.29
C ALA A 4 12.61 31.02 8.87
N PRO A 5 12.33 30.73 7.58
CA PRO A 5 10.97 30.45 7.16
C PRO A 5 10.53 29.08 7.69
N ASP A 6 9.29 29.04 8.18
CA ASP A 6 8.55 27.90 8.72
C ASP A 6 8.63 26.66 7.81
N ARG A 7 9.62 25.82 8.05
CA ARG A 7 9.75 24.49 7.40
C ARG A 7 8.56 23.58 7.72
N LYS A 8 7.82 23.87 8.80
CA LYS A 8 6.62 23.14 9.21
C LYS A 8 5.44 23.36 8.25
N LYS A 9 5.22 24.59 7.76
CA LYS A 9 4.13 24.93 6.83
C LYS A 9 4.25 24.23 5.47
N ALA A 10 5.49 24.04 4.99
CA ALA A 10 5.72 23.43 3.67
C ALA A 10 5.36 21.93 3.61
N ILE A 11 5.38 21.22 4.74
CA ILE A 11 5.02 19.80 4.81
C ILE A 11 3.50 19.65 4.91
N GLU A 12 2.82 20.59 5.57
CA GLU A 12 1.37 20.59 5.81
C GLU A 12 0.57 20.86 4.52
N SER A 13 1.06 21.73 3.62
CA SER A 13 0.36 22.05 2.36
C SER A 13 0.36 20.95 1.29
N ALA A 14 1.11 19.87 1.44
CA ALA A 14 1.12 18.75 0.49
C ALA A 14 0.20 17.58 0.90
N LEU A 15 -0.43 17.68 2.08
CA LEU A 15 -1.36 16.67 2.57
C LEU A 15 -2.75 17.03 2.04
N GLU A 16 -3.16 16.43 0.92
CA GLU A 16 -4.58 16.46 0.53
C GLU A 16 -5.45 15.99 1.71
N PRO A 17 -6.67 16.53 1.88
CA PRO A 17 -7.58 16.13 2.96
C PRO A 17 -7.86 14.63 2.82
N ARG A 18 -7.15 13.84 3.62
CA ARG A 18 -7.30 12.39 3.69
C ARG A 18 -8.58 12.07 4.47
N PRO A 19 -9.28 10.98 4.11
CA PRO A 19 -10.55 10.63 4.75
C PRO A 19 -10.39 10.55 6.26
N ASP A 20 -11.29 11.23 6.97
CA ASP A 20 -11.24 11.53 8.41
C ASP A 20 -11.32 10.29 9.33
N SER A 21 -11.51 9.09 8.76
CA SER A 21 -11.74 7.86 9.52
C SER A 21 -10.53 6.93 9.50
N ILE A 22 -9.98 6.65 10.69
CA ILE A 22 -8.95 5.63 10.91
C ILE A 22 -9.65 4.34 11.34
N THR A 23 -10.08 3.53 10.38
CA THR A 23 -10.66 2.21 10.62
C THR A 23 -9.87 1.14 9.87
N PRO A 24 -9.91 -0.13 10.31
CA PRO A 24 -9.25 -1.21 9.60
C PRO A 24 -9.69 -1.29 8.12
N ASP A 25 -10.99 -1.17 7.85
CA ASP A 25 -11.55 -1.27 6.49
C ASP A 25 -11.08 -0.14 5.57
N THR A 26 -11.03 1.09 6.08
CA THR A 26 -10.55 2.25 5.30
C THR A 26 -9.06 2.12 4.98
N LEU A 27 -8.24 1.68 5.95
CA LEU A 27 -6.82 1.39 5.72
C LEU A 27 -6.62 0.23 4.73
N LYS A 28 -7.42 -0.82 4.86
CA LYS A 28 -7.41 -1.99 3.97
C LYS A 28 -7.71 -1.60 2.53
N ALA A 29 -8.78 -0.83 2.30
CA ALA A 29 -9.17 -0.34 0.99
C ALA A 29 -8.06 0.51 0.35
N ARG A 30 -7.43 1.41 1.11
CA ARG A 30 -6.33 2.26 0.64
C ARG A 30 -5.10 1.46 0.26
N LEU A 31 -4.70 0.49 1.08
CA LEU A 31 -3.60 -0.43 0.77
C LEU A 31 -3.90 -1.27 -0.48
N GLN A 32 -5.14 -1.72 -0.66
CA GLN A 32 -5.61 -2.43 -1.86
C GLN A 32 -5.65 -1.56 -3.12
N ALA A 33 -5.90 -0.26 -2.96
CA ALA A 33 -5.76 0.73 -4.03
C ALA A 33 -4.30 1.00 -4.41
N GLY A 34 -3.34 0.44 -3.67
CA GLY A 34 -1.90 0.60 -3.92
C GLY A 34 -1.27 1.78 -3.19
N GLU A 35 -2.01 2.41 -2.27
CA GLU A 35 -1.49 3.53 -1.50
C GLU A 35 -0.45 3.06 -0.47
N ILE A 36 0.52 3.93 -0.18
CA ILE A 36 1.49 3.74 0.89
C ILE A 36 1.02 4.57 2.08
N ILE A 37 0.79 3.91 3.21
CA ILE A 37 0.24 4.56 4.41
C ILE A 37 1.26 4.52 5.54
N ALA A 38 1.34 5.60 6.30
CA ALA A 38 2.26 5.70 7.43
C ALA A 38 1.65 6.50 8.60
N ALA A 39 2.10 6.22 9.82
CA ALA A 39 1.50 6.82 11.03
C ALA A 39 1.61 8.36 11.11
N LEU A 40 2.61 8.96 10.45
CA LEU A 40 2.78 10.42 10.44
C LEU A 40 1.84 11.12 9.47
N ASP A 41 1.09 10.36 8.67
CA ASP A 41 0.05 10.90 7.81
C ASP A 41 -1.19 11.33 8.62
N TYR A 42 -1.19 11.02 9.92
CA TYR A 42 -2.27 11.32 10.84
C TYR A 42 -1.78 12.27 11.96
N PRO A 43 -2.70 13.06 12.54
CA PRO A 43 -2.42 13.86 13.73
C PRO A 43 -1.83 13.01 14.85
N GLU A 44 -0.98 13.61 15.68
CA GLU A 44 -0.30 12.90 16.75
C GLU A 44 -1.25 12.19 17.72
N ALA A 45 -2.40 12.80 17.99
CA ALA A 45 -3.46 12.24 18.83
C ALA A 45 -4.05 10.93 18.28
N ASP A 46 -4.06 10.77 16.95
CA ASP A 46 -4.71 9.65 16.28
C ASP A 46 -3.74 8.52 15.90
N ARG A 47 -2.43 8.73 16.09
CA ARG A 47 -1.41 7.70 15.82
C ARG A 47 -1.65 6.39 16.58
N PRO A 48 -2.08 6.38 17.86
CA PRO A 48 -2.42 5.14 18.55
C PRO A 48 -3.55 4.36 17.86
N LEU A 49 -4.57 5.08 17.35
CA LEU A 49 -5.66 4.49 16.58
C LEU A 49 -5.18 3.93 15.25
N PHE A 50 -4.25 4.61 14.59
CA PHE A 50 -3.61 4.07 13.39
C PHE A 50 -2.86 2.77 13.69
N TRP A 51 -2.10 2.72 14.79
CA TRP A 51 -1.34 1.52 15.16
C TRP A 51 -2.24 0.32 15.48
N SER A 52 -3.37 0.53 16.15
CA SER A 52 -4.32 -0.55 16.42
C SER A 52 -5.05 -1.01 15.16
N ALA A 53 -5.43 -0.07 14.28
CA ALA A 53 -6.10 -0.42 13.03
C ALA A 53 -5.16 -1.15 12.07
N ILE A 54 -3.91 -0.72 11.92
CA ILE A 54 -2.95 -1.36 11.02
C ILE A 54 -2.57 -2.77 11.50
N THR A 55 -2.55 -3.04 12.81
CA THR A 55 -2.30 -4.41 13.32
C THR A 55 -3.39 -5.38 12.86
N LEU A 56 -4.67 -4.97 12.94
CA LEU A 56 -5.78 -5.79 12.45
C LEU A 56 -5.69 -6.01 10.93
N VAL A 57 -5.29 -4.98 10.18
CA VAL A 57 -5.09 -5.09 8.74
C VAL A 57 -3.93 -6.03 8.38
N LEU A 58 -2.87 -6.07 9.19
CA LEU A 58 -1.74 -7.00 8.98
C LEU A 58 -2.14 -8.46 9.21
N ASP A 59 -3.02 -8.71 10.20
CA ASP A 59 -3.59 -10.04 10.45
C ASP A 59 -4.48 -10.48 9.27
N ASP A 60 -5.30 -9.56 8.75
CA ASP A 60 -6.21 -9.79 7.62
C ASP A 60 -5.50 -9.91 6.26
N LEU A 61 -4.43 -9.15 6.04
CA LEU A 61 -3.72 -9.03 4.77
C LEU A 61 -2.22 -9.34 4.95
N PRO A 62 -1.81 -10.61 4.95
CA PRO A 62 -0.40 -11.02 5.09
C PRO A 62 0.51 -10.55 3.95
N ARG A 63 -0.07 -9.96 2.88
CA ARG A 63 0.65 -9.40 1.72
C ARG A 63 1.14 -7.97 1.94
N VAL A 64 0.63 -7.29 2.97
CA VAL A 64 1.10 -5.95 3.35
C VAL A 64 2.52 -6.07 3.89
N ARG A 65 3.45 -5.32 3.32
CA ARG A 65 4.85 -5.29 3.74
C ARG A 65 5.14 -3.98 4.44
N GLN A 66 5.85 -4.09 5.56
CA GLN A 66 6.43 -2.95 6.23
C GLN A 66 7.73 -2.54 5.53
N VAL A 67 7.86 -1.26 5.22
CA VAL A 67 9.06 -0.64 4.64
C VAL A 67 9.49 0.50 5.54
N TRP A 68 10.80 0.74 5.63
CA TRP A 68 11.35 1.86 6.39
C TRP A 68 11.75 2.99 5.45
N ARG A 69 11.36 4.22 5.79
CA ARG A 69 11.81 5.44 5.11
C ARG A 69 12.48 6.37 6.11
N THR A 70 13.65 6.89 5.77
CA THR A 70 14.32 7.94 6.55
C THR A 70 13.62 9.28 6.30
N ILE A 71 13.27 10.00 7.36
CA ILE A 71 12.52 11.26 7.28
C ILE A 71 13.36 12.45 7.74
N ALA A 72 14.20 12.25 8.74
CA ALA A 72 15.22 13.22 9.07
C ALA A 72 16.54 12.54 9.42
N GLU A 73 17.60 13.26 9.14
CA GLU A 73 18.96 12.89 9.45
C GLU A 73 19.60 14.12 10.10
N GLN A 74 20.04 13.97 11.34
CA GLN A 74 20.81 15.00 12.03
C GLN A 74 22.29 14.63 11.91
N HIS A 75 23.01 15.37 11.06
CA HIS A 75 24.40 15.09 10.71
C HIS A 75 25.36 15.26 11.91
N VAL A 76 25.02 16.12 12.87
CA VAL A 76 25.86 16.43 14.05
C VAL A 76 25.88 15.25 15.05
N ASP A 77 24.74 14.60 15.26
CA ASP A 77 24.62 13.49 16.23
C ASP A 77 24.60 12.10 15.57
N GLY A 78 24.59 12.03 14.23
CA GLY A 78 24.46 10.77 13.48
C GLY A 78 23.08 10.10 13.62
N ILE A 79 22.11 10.76 14.26
CA ILE A 79 20.77 10.21 14.49
C ILE A 79 19.95 10.27 13.20
N ARG A 80 19.46 9.11 12.78
CA ARG A 80 18.56 8.95 11.63
C ARG A 80 17.17 8.57 12.12
N THR A 81 16.20 9.47 11.96
CA THR A 81 14.80 9.15 12.24
C THR A 81 14.19 8.44 11.05
N ARG A 82 13.63 7.25 11.31
CA ARG A 82 12.97 6.42 10.31
C ARG A 82 11.51 6.22 10.67
N GLN A 83 10.67 6.17 9.66
CA GLN A 83 9.26 5.86 9.79
C GLN A 83 8.94 4.53 9.13
N ARG A 84 8.01 3.79 9.75
CA ARG A 84 7.40 2.60 9.17
C ARG A 84 6.30 3.01 8.20
N MET A 85 6.37 2.46 7.01
CA MET A 85 5.39 2.61 5.93
C MET A 85 4.83 1.25 5.59
N PHE A 86 3.55 1.21 5.21
CA PHE A 86 2.84 -0.01 4.86
C PHE A 86 2.39 0.08 3.41
N ARG A 87 2.69 -0.96 2.63
CA ARG A 87 2.25 -1.08 1.23
C ARG A 87 2.02 -2.53 0.85
N ILE A 88 1.11 -2.76 -0.09
CA ILE A 88 1.01 -4.07 -0.75
C ILE A 88 2.08 -4.13 -1.85
N CYS A 89 2.94 -5.15 -1.83
CA CYS A 89 3.88 -5.35 -2.93
C CYS A 89 3.12 -5.75 -4.21
N PRO A 90 3.26 -5.04 -5.34
CA PRO A 90 2.49 -5.31 -6.56
C PRO A 90 2.82 -6.66 -7.20
N ARG A 91 3.93 -7.28 -6.81
CA ARG A 91 4.53 -8.46 -7.45
C ARG A 91 3.67 -9.73 -7.42
N GLN A 92 2.52 -9.73 -6.74
CA GLN A 92 1.61 -10.88 -6.67
C GLN A 92 0.13 -10.50 -6.79
N ARG A 93 -0.21 -9.42 -7.51
CA ARG A 93 -1.52 -9.39 -8.18
C ARG A 93 -1.47 -10.42 -9.32
N GLY A 94 -1.61 -11.69 -8.96
CA GLY A 94 -1.99 -12.76 -9.88
C GLY A 94 -3.44 -12.52 -10.28
N VAL A 95 -3.70 -11.38 -10.92
CA VAL A 95 -4.81 -11.30 -11.86
C VAL A 95 -4.34 -12.21 -12.98
N ILE A 96 -5.05 -13.32 -13.19
CA ILE A 96 -4.88 -14.07 -14.43
C ILE A 96 -5.17 -13.04 -15.51
N ASP A 97 -4.12 -12.62 -16.21
CA ASP A 97 -4.22 -11.67 -17.28
C ASP A 97 -5.31 -12.21 -18.22
N SER A 98 -6.32 -11.41 -18.55
CA SER A 98 -7.50 -11.89 -19.31
C SER A 98 -7.06 -12.56 -20.62
N THR A 99 -5.94 -12.09 -21.15
CA THR A 99 -5.15 -12.69 -22.21
C THR A 99 -4.78 -14.14 -21.90
N LEU A 100 -4.09 -14.41 -20.77
CA LEU A 100 -3.63 -15.75 -20.36
C LEU A 100 -4.80 -16.73 -20.16
N ALA A 101 -5.91 -16.26 -19.59
CA ALA A 101 -7.14 -17.06 -19.52
C ALA A 101 -7.65 -17.43 -20.94
N GLY A 102 -7.65 -16.46 -21.86
CA GLY A 102 -8.00 -16.69 -23.26
C GLY A 102 -7.11 -17.72 -23.96
N TRP A 103 -5.79 -17.66 -23.74
CA TRP A 103 -4.83 -18.63 -24.30
C TRP A 103 -5.06 -20.05 -23.78
N ILE A 104 -5.39 -20.20 -22.49
CA ILE A 104 -5.69 -21.51 -21.91
C ILE A 104 -6.96 -22.09 -22.54
N VAL A 105 -8.03 -21.30 -22.66
CA VAL A 105 -9.27 -21.75 -23.30
C VAL A 105 -9.02 -22.17 -24.75
N LEU A 106 -8.33 -21.34 -25.53
CA LEU A 106 -7.99 -21.65 -26.93
C LEU A 106 -7.18 -22.94 -27.04
N ALA A 107 -6.17 -23.13 -26.19
CA ALA A 107 -5.35 -24.33 -26.19
C ALA A 107 -6.17 -25.59 -25.87
N VAL A 108 -7.07 -25.52 -24.89
CA VAL A 108 -7.99 -26.62 -24.54
C VAL A 108 -8.94 -26.92 -25.70
N THR A 109 -9.51 -25.89 -26.34
CA THR A 109 -10.40 -26.07 -27.50
C THR A 109 -9.67 -26.70 -28.69
N CYS A 110 -8.44 -26.27 -28.98
CA CYS A 110 -7.63 -26.86 -30.04
C CYS A 110 -7.26 -28.32 -29.72
N ALA A 111 -6.89 -28.63 -28.48
CA ALA A 111 -6.60 -30.00 -28.06
C ALA A 111 -7.83 -30.91 -28.17
N ALA A 112 -9.02 -30.43 -27.79
CA ALA A 112 -10.27 -31.16 -27.92
C ALA A 112 -10.66 -31.43 -29.38
N LEU A 113 -10.46 -30.44 -30.27
CA LEU A 113 -10.67 -30.59 -31.71
C LEU A 113 -9.72 -31.64 -32.32
N LEU A 114 -8.44 -31.62 -31.94
CA LEU A 114 -7.44 -32.57 -32.43
C LEU A 114 -7.66 -33.99 -31.89
N ALA A 115 -8.17 -34.13 -30.67
CA ALA A 115 -8.50 -35.41 -30.06
C ALA A 115 -9.84 -36.01 -30.56
N GLY A 116 -10.55 -35.33 -31.47
CA GLY A 116 -11.84 -35.77 -31.99
C GLY A 116 -12.98 -35.74 -30.97
N GLY A 117 -12.80 -34.98 -29.88
CA GLY A 117 -13.66 -35.00 -28.69
C GLY A 117 -14.72 -33.90 -28.63
N LEU A 118 -15.26 -33.45 -29.77
CA LEU A 118 -16.47 -32.60 -29.73
C LEU A 118 -17.69 -33.51 -29.59
N PRO A 119 -18.47 -33.43 -28.49
CA PRO A 119 -19.86 -33.83 -28.57
C PRO A 119 -20.58 -32.79 -29.45
N VAL A 120 -21.24 -33.28 -30.49
CA VAL A 120 -22.26 -32.52 -31.24
C VAL A 120 -23.42 -32.19 -30.29
#